data_AF-A0AAN8K8L1-F1
#
_entry.id   AF-A0AAN8K8L1-F1
#
_cell.length_a   1.000
_cell.length_b   1.000
_cell.length_c   1.000
_cell.angle_alpha   90.00
_cell.angle_beta   90.00
_cell.angle_gamma   90.00
#
_symmetry.space_group_name_H-M   'P 1'
#
loop_
_entity.id
_entity.type
_entity.pdbx_description
1 polymer ?
#
loop_
_entity_poly.entity_id
_entity_poly.type
_entity_poly.pdbx_seq_one_letter_code
_entity_poly.pdbx_strand_id
1 'polypeptide(L)'
;MDLRKALLYNFLSACMCYLGLVVGVLLGENTTAHEWVFAIAGGMFLYISLVDMMPEMNSAAESVEAKRFGIFQIFLLQNAGLLSGFSIMLIMAIYGGDISFE
;
A
#
# COMPACT_ATOMS: atom_id res chain seq x y z
N MET A 1 11.25 -15.16 -13.88
CA MET A 1 12.12 -14.01 -13.51
C MET A 1 13.37 -14.57 -12.86
N ASP A 2 14.54 -13.98 -13.11
CA ASP A 2 15.78 -14.41 -12.46
C ASP A 2 15.88 -13.80 -11.05
N LEU A 3 16.35 -14.55 -10.05
CA LEU A 3 16.39 -14.13 -8.64
C LEU A 3 17.11 -12.79 -8.46
N ARG A 4 18.17 -12.57 -9.24
CA ARG A 4 18.94 -11.33 -9.25
C ARG A 4 18.11 -10.12 -9.64
N LYS A 5 17.19 -10.28 -10.60
CA LYS A 5 16.28 -9.19 -11.02
C LYS A 5 15.27 -8.87 -9.93
N ALA A 6 14.69 -9.90 -9.29
CA ALA A 6 13.74 -9.69 -8.20
C ALA A 6 14.36 -8.92 -7.02
N LEU A 7 15.59 -9.30 -6.63
CA LEU A 7 16.35 -8.60 -5.58
C LEU A 7 16.68 -7.16 -6.00
N LEU A 8 17.09 -6.94 -7.25
CA LEU A 8 17.33 -5.58 -7.76
C LEU A 8 16.09 -4.70 -7.71
N TYR A 9 14.91 -5.20 -8.11
CA TYR A 9 13.67 -4.42 -8.05
C TYR A 9 13.25 -4.11 -6.61
N ASN A 10 13.39 -5.07 -5.69
CA ASN A 10 13.11 -4.82 -4.27
C ASN A 10 14.06 -3.77 -3.68
N PHE A 11 15.36 -3.85 -4.02
CA PHE A 11 16.33 -2.83 -3.63
C PHE A 11 16.01 -1.45 -4.21
N LEU A 12 15.63 -1.39 -5.49
CA LEU A 12 15.25 -0.13 -6.15
C LEU A 12 14.00 0.50 -5.49
N SER A 13 13.03 -0.33 -5.09
CA SER A 13 11.86 0.11 -4.33
C SER A 13 12.26 0.67 -2.96
N ALA A 14 13.19 0.02 -2.25
CA ALA A 14 13.73 0.54 -0.99
C ALA A 14 14.46 1.88 -1.17
N CYS A 15 15.19 2.08 -2.28
CA CYS A 15 15.81 3.36 -2.61
C CYS A 15 14.78 4.49 -2.77
N MET A 16 13.61 4.19 -3.36
CA MET A 16 12.52 5.17 -3.49
C MET A 16 11.97 5.64 -2.13
N CYS A 17 12.04 4.79 -1.10
CA CYS A 17 11.62 5.15 0.26
C CYS A 17 12.50 6.28 0.84
N TYR A 18 13.81 6.29 0.57
CA TYR A 18 14.68 7.39 1.00
C TYR A 18 14.32 8.73 0.36
N LEU A 19 13.87 8.73 -0.90
CA LEU A 19 13.37 9.94 -1.54
C LEU A 19 12.09 10.43 -0.85
N GLY A 20 11.16 9.51 -0.54
CA GLY A 20 9.97 9.80 0.24
C GLY A 20 10.29 10.36 1.63
N LEU A 21 11.33 9.84 2.30
CA LEU A 21 11.80 10.34 3.59
C LEU A 21 12.30 11.79 3.50
N VAL A 22 13.14 12.10 2.52
CA VAL A 22 13.66 13.47 2.33
C VAL A 22 12.52 14.45 2.09
N VAL A 23 11.59 14.10 1.20
CA VAL A 23 10.41 14.93 0.91
C VAL A 23 9.52 15.08 2.16
N GLY A 24 9.30 13.98 2.90
CA GLY A 24 8.50 13.98 4.12
C GLY A 24 9.10 14.87 5.21
N VAL A 25 10.42 14.85 5.40
CA VAL A 25 11.11 15.72 6.36
C VAL A 25 11.01 17.20 5.95
N LEU A 26 11.18 17.51 4.66
CA LEU A 26 11.06 18.89 4.16
C LEU A 26 9.64 19.45 4.30
N LEU A 27 8.62 18.61 4.14
CA LEU A 27 7.21 18.96 4.35
C LEU A 27 6.81 18.92 5.84
N GLY A 28 7.70 18.42 6.70
CA GLY A 28 7.56 18.20 8.14
C GLY A 28 7.11 19.44 8.93
N GLU A 29 7.56 20.63 8.50
CA GLU A 29 7.36 21.87 9.26
C GLU A 29 5.98 22.52 9.03
N ASN A 30 5.20 22.06 8.03
CA ASN A 30 3.88 22.59 7.72
C ASN A 30 2.77 21.58 8.07
N THR A 31 1.93 21.91 9.04
CA THR A 31 0.74 21.12 9.41
C THR A 31 -0.21 20.91 8.23
N THR A 32 -0.40 21.93 7.38
CA THR A 32 -1.22 21.78 6.16
C THR A 32 -0.60 20.80 5.17
N ALA A 33 0.73 20.69 5.11
CA ALA A 33 1.38 19.72 4.22
C ALA A 33 1.14 18.27 4.66
N HIS A 34 0.94 18.01 5.95
CA HIS A 34 0.65 16.66 6.45
C HIS A 34 -0.69 16.15 5.93
N GLU A 35 -1.73 16.98 5.96
CA GLU A 35 -3.06 16.60 5.46
C GLU A 35 -3.01 16.20 3.97
N TRP A 36 -2.33 17.00 3.14
CA TRP A 36 -2.15 16.69 1.72
C TRP A 36 -1.32 15.43 1.48
N VAL A 37 -0.27 15.21 2.28
CA VAL A 37 0.57 14.00 2.19
C VAL A 37 -0.24 12.76 2.55
N PHE A 38 -1.00 12.78 3.64
CA PHE A 38 -1.86 11.65 4.03
C PHE A 38 -2.98 11.42 3.03
N ALA A 39 -3.60 12.47 2.48
CA ALA A 39 -4.62 12.34 1.44
C ALA A 39 -4.06 11.67 0.17
N ILE A 40 -2.88 12.09 -0.29
CA ILE A 40 -2.21 11.49 -1.44
C ILE A 40 -1.80 10.04 -1.14
N ALA A 41 -1.21 9.77 0.02
CA ALA A 41 -0.81 8.41 0.42
C ALA A 41 -2.02 7.46 0.50
N GLY A 42 -3.14 7.93 1.07
CA GLY A 42 -4.43 7.23 1.08
C GLY A 42 -4.97 6.94 -0.31
N GLY A 43 -4.99 7.96 -1.18
CA GLY A 43 -5.42 7.83 -2.56
C GLY A 43 -4.56 6.83 -3.34
N MET A 44 -3.25 6.90 -3.20
CA MET A 44 -2.30 5.99 -3.85
C MET A 44 -2.45 4.55 -3.34
N PHE A 45 -2.65 4.36 -2.04
CA PHE A 45 -2.89 3.04 -1.46
C PHE A 45 -4.14 2.38 -2.06
N LEU A 46 -5.25 3.13 -2.16
CA LEU A 46 -6.48 2.66 -2.79
C LEU A 46 -6.28 2.41 -4.29
N TYR A 47 -5.61 3.32 -5.00
CA TYR A 47 -5.32 3.18 -6.43
C TYR A 47 -4.55 1.89 -6.73
N ILE A 48 -3.44 1.65 -6.04
CA ILE A 48 -2.62 0.44 -6.21
C ILE A 48 -3.45 -0.82 -5.88
N SER A 49 -4.24 -0.77 -4.81
CA SER A 49 -5.06 -1.90 -4.39
C SER A 49 -6.12 -2.28 -5.43
N LEU A 50 -6.79 -1.29 -6.02
CA LEU A 50 -7.89 -1.53 -6.99
C LEU A 50 -7.39 -1.75 -8.42
N VAL A 51 -6.39 -1.01 -8.88
CA VAL A 51 -5.99 -0.99 -10.29
C VAL A 51 -4.89 -1.99 -10.60
N ASP A 52 -3.90 -2.14 -9.70
CA ASP A 52 -2.76 -3.02 -9.97
C ASP A 52 -2.94 -4.39 -9.30
N MET A 53 -3.22 -4.41 -7.98
CA MET A 53 -3.24 -5.66 -7.21
C MET A 53 -4.49 -6.51 -7.47
N MET A 54 -5.67 -5.90 -7.62
CA MET A 54 -6.91 -6.66 -7.82
C MET A 54 -6.91 -7.45 -9.14
N PRO A 55 -6.53 -6.87 -10.30
CA PRO A 55 -6.41 -7.63 -11.56
C PRO A 55 -5.30 -8.68 -11.53
N GLU A 56 -4.14 -8.37 -10.94
CA GLU A 56 -3.03 -9.32 -10.82
C GLU A 56 -3.44 -10.53 -9.99
N MET A 57 -4.13 -10.33 -8.86
CA MET A 57 -4.65 -11.43 -8.03
C MET A 57 -5.74 -12.23 -8.73
N ASN A 58 -6.63 -11.60 -9.51
CA ASN A 58 -7.63 -12.31 -10.30
C ASN A 58 -6.97 -13.18 -11.39
N SER A 59 -5.94 -12.66 -12.05
CA SER A 59 -5.15 -13.44 -13.04
C SER A 59 -4.38 -14.60 -12.38
N ALA A 60 -3.87 -14.40 -11.16
CA ALA A 60 -3.21 -15.45 -10.39
C ALA A 60 -4.20 -16.52 -9.88
N ALA A 61 -5.44 -16.13 -9.56
CA ALA A 61 -6.50 -17.04 -9.11
C ALA A 61 -6.99 -18.00 -10.22
N GLU A 62 -6.78 -17.65 -11.50
CA GLU A 62 -7.07 -18.53 -12.63
C GLU A 62 -6.02 -19.65 -12.80
N SER A 63 -4.90 -19.61 -12.07
CA SER A 63 -3.86 -20.65 -12.10
C SER A 63 -4.33 -21.97 -11.47
N VAL A 64 -3.79 -23.09 -11.96
CA VAL A 64 -4.17 -24.46 -11.54
C VAL A 64 -3.91 -24.71 -10.05
N GLU A 65 -2.88 -24.09 -9.46
CA GLU A 65 -2.58 -24.17 -8.02
C GLU A 65 -3.59 -23.39 -7.16
N ALA A 66 -4.04 -22.22 -7.63
CA ALA A 66 -5.01 -21.39 -6.90
C ALA A 66 -6.41 -22.03 -6.81
N LYS A 67 -6.82 -22.80 -7.83
CA LYS A 67 -8.05 -23.61 -7.77
C LYS A 67 -8.05 -24.62 -6.61
N ARG A 68 -6.87 -25.10 -6.17
CA ARG A 68 -6.73 -26.02 -5.03
C ARG A 68 -6.94 -25.34 -3.69
N PHE A 69 -6.60 -24.05 -3.60
CA PHE A 69 -6.78 -23.21 -2.40
C PHE A 69 -8.21 -22.66 -2.26
N GLY A 70 -9.13 -23.02 -3.16
CA GLY A 70 -10.52 -22.57 -3.13
C GLY A 70 -10.65 -21.08 -3.47
N ILE A 71 -11.26 -20.78 -4.61
CA ILE A 71 -11.55 -19.41 -5.07
C ILE A 71 -12.20 -18.57 -3.95
N PHE A 72 -13.07 -19.19 -3.15
CA PHE A 72 -13.72 -18.54 -2.01
C PHE A 72 -12.74 -18.11 -0.89
N GLN A 73 -11.71 -18.91 -0.59
CA GLN A 73 -10.73 -18.54 0.44
C GLN A 73 -9.84 -17.40 -0.03
N ILE A 74 -9.43 -17.39 -1.31
CA ILE A 74 -8.65 -16.30 -1.91
C ILE A 74 -9.46 -15.00 -1.90
N PHE A 75 -10.74 -15.07 -2.26
CA PHE A 75 -11.65 -13.93 -2.23
C PHE A 75 -11.80 -13.36 -0.80
N LEU A 76 -11.97 -14.23 0.21
CA LEU A 76 -12.08 -13.82 1.61
C LEU A 76 -10.79 -13.17 2.11
N LEU A 77 -9.64 -13.78 1.80
CA LEU A 77 -8.34 -13.26 2.20
C LEU A 77 -8.05 -11.89 1.56
N GLN A 78 -8.43 -11.71 0.28
CA GLN A 78 -8.27 -10.45 -0.43
C GLN A 78 -9.17 -9.35 0.15
N ASN A 79 -10.44 -9.65 0.43
CA ASN A 79 -11.34 -8.71 1.09
C ASN A 79 -10.85 -8.36 2.50
N ALA A 80 -10.34 -9.33 3.26
CA ALA A 80 -9.76 -9.08 4.58
C ALA A 80 -8.51 -8.20 4.50
N GLY A 81 -7.63 -8.42 3.52
CA GLY A 81 -6.47 -7.57 3.26
C GLY A 81 -6.87 -6.14 2.91
N LEU A 82 -7.84 -5.97 2.01
CA LEU A 82 -8.35 -4.65 1.64
C LEU A 82 -9.01 -3.93 2.83
N LEU A 83 -9.87 -4.62 3.59
CA LEU A 83 -10.54 -4.08 4.78
C LEU A 83 -9.55 -3.69 5.86
N SER A 84 -8.55 -4.52 6.14
CA SER A 84 -7.52 -4.22 7.14
C SER A 84 -6.66 -3.03 6.71
N GLY A 85 -6.22 -2.98 5.45
CA GLY A 85 -5.50 -1.84 4.89
C GLY A 85 -6.33 -0.55 4.92
N PHE A 86 -7.58 -0.60 4.49
CA PHE A 86 -8.52 0.53 4.56
C PHE A 86 -8.71 1.01 6.00
N SER A 87 -8.88 0.08 6.94
CA SER A 87 -9.04 0.40 8.36
C SER A 87 -7.82 1.10 8.94
N ILE A 88 -6.60 0.64 8.61
CA ILE A 88 -5.35 1.30 9.04
C ILE A 88 -5.26 2.72 8.47
N MET A 89 -5.55 2.90 7.18
CA MET A 89 -5.53 4.23 6.55
C MET A 89 -6.59 5.16 7.14
N LEU A 90 -7.77 4.64 7.47
CA LEU A 90 -8.85 5.40 8.11
C LEU A 90 -8.46 5.83 9.53
N ILE A 91 -7.83 4.95 10.31
CA ILE A 91 -7.28 5.30 11.63
C ILE A 91 -6.23 6.41 11.49
N MET A 92 -5.31 6.30 10.53
CA MET A 92 -4.33 7.36 10.28
C MET A 92 -4.98 8.68 9.85
N ALA A 93 -6.04 8.64 9.05
CA ALA A 93 -6.75 9.86 8.64
C ALA A 93 -7.50 10.54 9.79
N ILE A 94 -8.12 9.77 10.70
CA ILE A 94 -8.84 10.33 11.85
C ILE A 94 -7.88 10.87 12.89
N TYR A 95 -6.88 10.08 13.28
CA TYR A 95 -5.99 10.43 14.39
C TYR A 95 -4.72 11.17 13.94
N GLY A 96 -4.45 11.26 12.63
CA GLY A 96 -3.26 11.92 12.10
C GLY A 96 -3.17 13.40 12.44
N GLY A 97 -4.31 14.08 12.60
CA GLY A 97 -4.37 15.49 13.01
C GLY A 97 -4.14 15.72 14.51
N ASP A 98 -4.33 14.69 15.34
CA ASP A 98 -4.15 14.75 16.80
C ASP A 98 -2.70 14.41 17.23
N ILE A 99 -1.82 14.09 16.27
CA ILE A 99 -0.40 13.83 16.54
C ILE A 99 0.31 15.18 16.72
N SER A 100 0.10 15.82 17.86
CA SER A 100 0.90 16.97 18.30
C SER A 100 2.21 16.46 18.90
N PHE A 101 3.32 16.60 18.15
CA PHE A 101 4.65 16.50 18.75
C PHE A 101 4.90 17.79 19.53
N GLU A 102 4.82 17.70 20.86
CA GLU A 102 5.38 18.71 21.78
C GLU A 102 6.91 18.75 21.65
#